data_AF-A0A059XW22-F1
#
_entry.id   AF-A0A059XW22-F1
#
_cell.length_a   1.000
_cell.length_b   1.000
_cell.length_c   1.000
_cell.angle_alpha   90.00
_cell.angle_beta   90.00
_cell.angle_gamma   90.00
#
_symmetry.space_group_name_H-M   'P 1'
#
loop_
_entity.id
_entity.type
_entity.pdbx_description
1 polymer ?
#
loop_
_entity_poly.entity_id
_entity_poly.type
_entity_poly.pdbx_seq_one_letter_code
_entity_poly.pdbx_strand_id
1 'polypeptide(L)'
;MKNKFWISLGGVLSTTVAVPLIAASCGKTESQSRVKLVGTSTELANQTVPNKNNDNRATYKDLLFDESEVKLEFTNTKINDDILTSKKDNGLQVFFNSYSNVVALYGTKKTPEQKPWEAPKIATISGLDSYLLTNDKEPIYIKKDKKKPDKHYLNNSGYLNVTKNDAGKYVVKFRLFKKEAKGAVSISTQIYEMVLN
;
A
#
# COMPACT_ATOMS: atom_id res chain seq x y z
N MET A 1 66.54 59.23 7.20
CA MET A 1 67.79 58.45 7.19
C MET A 1 67.49 57.02 6.75
N LYS A 2 68.27 56.50 5.80
CA LYS A 2 68.74 55.11 5.62
C LYS A 2 67.71 53.96 5.66
N ASN A 3 67.32 53.52 4.46
CA ASN A 3 67.65 52.22 3.85
C ASN A 3 67.44 50.87 4.58
N LYS A 4 66.83 49.95 3.78
CA LYS A 4 67.11 48.49 3.62
C LYS A 4 66.45 47.52 4.61
N PHE A 5 66.06 46.28 4.27
CA PHE A 5 65.70 45.51 3.06
C PHE A 5 65.33 44.07 3.57
N TRP A 6 64.68 43.27 2.72
CA TRP A 6 64.62 41.78 2.68
C TRP A 6 63.36 41.01 3.12
N ILE A 7 62.90 40.23 2.14
CA ILE A 7 61.89 39.17 2.12
C ILE A 7 62.46 37.89 2.75
N SER A 8 61.63 37.08 3.40
CA SER A 8 61.86 35.63 3.50
C SER A 8 60.53 34.89 3.59
N LEU A 9 60.34 33.97 2.64
CA LEU A 9 59.28 32.95 2.59
C LEU A 9 59.46 31.92 3.70
N GLY A 10 58.34 31.48 4.25
CA GLY A 10 58.16 30.24 5.02
C GLY A 10 56.82 30.33 5.74
N GLY A 11 55.73 29.66 5.36
CA GLY A 11 55.61 28.37 4.71
C GLY A 11 55.09 27.37 5.74
N VAL A 12 53.80 27.44 6.09
CA VAL A 12 52.95 26.28 6.42
C VAL A 12 51.51 26.65 6.06
N LEU A 13 51.07 26.24 4.86
CA LEU A 13 49.64 26.15 4.60
C LEU A 13 49.12 24.99 5.46
N SER A 14 48.39 25.29 6.52
CA SER A 14 47.53 24.31 7.17
C SER A 14 46.51 23.86 6.13
N THR A 15 46.78 22.73 5.48
CA THR A 15 45.81 22.02 4.66
C THR A 15 44.69 21.58 5.59
N THR A 16 43.62 22.37 5.69
CA THR A 16 42.33 21.79 6.03
C THR A 16 42.09 20.73 4.99
N VAL A 17 42.09 19.47 5.42
CA VAL A 17 41.66 18.36 4.58
C VAL A 17 40.25 18.75 4.16
N ALA A 18 40.10 19.22 2.92
CA ALA A 18 38.80 19.38 2.31
C ALA A 18 38.27 17.96 2.25
N VAL A 19 37.44 17.62 3.23
CA VAL A 19 36.59 16.43 3.15
C VAL A 19 35.95 16.56 1.78
N PRO A 20 36.19 15.64 0.84
CA PRO A 20 35.43 15.65 -0.38
C PRO A 20 33.98 15.59 0.08
N LEU A 21 33.24 16.68 -0.13
CA LEU A 21 31.80 16.61 -0.22
C LEU A 21 31.57 15.51 -1.24
N ILE A 22 31.23 14.33 -0.75
CA ILE A 22 30.65 13.27 -1.55
C ILE A 22 29.34 13.91 -1.99
N ALA A 23 29.40 14.64 -3.09
CA ALA A 23 28.25 14.85 -3.93
C ALA A 23 27.72 13.45 -4.14
N ALA A 24 26.56 13.17 -3.55
CA ALA A 24 25.84 11.93 -3.72
C ALA A 24 25.46 11.82 -5.19
N SER A 25 26.43 11.41 -6.00
CA SER A 25 26.23 10.73 -7.26
C SER A 25 25.62 9.38 -6.89
N CYS A 26 24.30 9.38 -6.70
CA CYS A 26 23.52 8.18 -6.84
C CYS A 26 22.28 8.55 -7.66
N GLY A 27 22.55 8.93 -8.92
CA GLY A 27 21.62 8.65 -9.99
C GLY A 27 21.52 7.13 -10.13
N LYS A 28 20.55 6.54 -9.45
CA LYS A 28 19.86 5.32 -9.89
C LYS A 28 18.36 5.55 -9.72
N THR A 29 17.77 5.97 -10.84
CA THR A 29 16.65 5.29 -11.49
C THR A 29 15.50 4.81 -10.60
N GLU A 30 14.34 5.46 -10.80
CA GLU A 30 13.00 4.88 -10.75
C GLU A 30 12.53 4.28 -9.41
N SER A 31 11.69 5.07 -8.73
CA SER A 31 10.26 4.79 -8.59
C SER A 31 9.84 3.31 -8.57
N GLN A 32 10.47 2.46 -7.75
CA GLN A 32 9.82 1.23 -7.34
C GLN A 32 8.62 1.68 -6.50
N SER A 33 7.41 1.55 -7.05
CA SER A 33 6.19 1.73 -6.28
C SER A 33 6.18 0.67 -5.21
N ARG A 34 6.56 1.07 -4.00
CA ARG A 34 6.67 0.18 -2.86
C ARG A 34 5.38 0.26 -2.07
N VAL A 35 4.98 -0.90 -1.55
CA VAL A 35 4.16 -0.94 -0.36
C VAL A 35 5.00 -0.39 0.79
N LYS A 36 4.42 0.45 1.63
CA LYS A 36 5.05 0.95 2.84
C LYS A 36 4.10 0.85 4.03
N LEU A 37 4.60 0.48 5.20
CA LEU A 37 3.90 0.67 6.46
C LEU A 37 3.70 2.17 6.74
N VAL A 38 2.46 2.59 6.99
CA VAL A 38 2.11 4.00 7.29
C VAL A 38 1.45 4.18 8.65
N GLY A 39 1.16 3.10 9.36
CA GLY A 39 0.63 3.18 10.71
C GLY A 39 0.36 1.82 11.31
N THR A 40 0.24 1.79 12.62
CA THR A 40 -0.13 0.59 13.38
C THR A 40 -1.18 0.99 14.40
N SER A 41 -2.35 0.37 14.30
CA SER A 41 -3.44 0.53 15.27
C SER A 41 -3.24 -0.43 16.43
N THR A 42 -2.24 -0.17 17.26
CA THR A 42 -1.90 -1.02 18.43
C THR A 42 -3.07 -1.18 19.40
N GLU A 43 -3.91 -0.15 19.51
CA GLU A 43 -5.13 -0.14 20.29
C GLU A 43 -6.11 -1.22 19.84
N LEU A 44 -6.12 -1.58 18.56
CA LEU A 44 -7.01 -2.60 18.01
C LEU A 44 -6.50 -4.02 18.27
N ALA A 45 -5.26 -4.22 18.73
CA ALA A 45 -4.69 -5.55 18.90
C ALA A 45 -5.60 -6.46 19.76
N ASN A 46 -5.88 -7.67 19.26
CA ASN A 46 -6.78 -8.66 19.85
C ASN A 46 -8.25 -8.23 19.99
N GLN A 47 -8.62 -7.02 19.55
CA GLN A 47 -10.02 -6.61 19.48
C GLN A 47 -10.73 -7.31 18.31
N THR A 48 -12.02 -7.55 18.49
CA THR A 48 -12.89 -8.02 17.41
C THR A 48 -13.13 -6.90 16.42
N VAL A 49 -13.05 -7.21 15.12
CA VAL A 49 -13.39 -6.25 14.07
C VAL A 49 -14.87 -5.90 14.19
N PRO A 50 -15.24 -4.61 14.37
CA PRO A 50 -16.63 -4.20 14.46
C PRO A 50 -17.41 -4.64 13.23
N ASN A 51 -18.60 -5.21 13.44
CA ASN A 51 -19.47 -5.68 12.38
C ASN A 51 -20.93 -5.42 12.76
N LYS A 52 -21.73 -4.98 11.78
CA LYS A 52 -23.15 -4.63 11.97
C LYS A 52 -24.01 -5.80 12.48
N ASN A 53 -23.57 -7.04 12.34
CA ASN A 53 -24.34 -8.23 12.69
C ASN A 53 -23.78 -9.04 13.89
N ASN A 54 -22.81 -8.51 14.66
CA ASN A 54 -22.22 -9.16 15.84
C ASN A 54 -21.63 -10.58 15.64
N ASP A 55 -21.45 -11.05 14.39
CA ASP A 55 -20.76 -12.30 14.07
C ASP A 55 -19.23 -12.06 14.13
N ASN A 56 -18.72 -12.00 15.37
CA ASN A 56 -17.37 -11.55 15.70
C ASN A 56 -16.32 -12.67 15.52
N ARG A 57 -16.13 -13.12 14.28
CA ARG A 57 -15.10 -14.14 13.95
C ARG A 57 -13.80 -13.57 13.40
N ALA A 58 -13.73 -12.25 13.25
CA ALA A 58 -12.53 -11.54 12.83
C ALA A 58 -11.89 -10.81 14.01
N THR A 59 -10.57 -10.96 14.16
CA THR A 59 -9.77 -10.32 15.21
C THR A 59 -8.62 -9.57 14.58
N TYR A 60 -8.28 -8.42 15.14
CA TYR A 60 -7.05 -7.73 14.77
C TYR A 60 -5.85 -8.41 15.41
N LYS A 61 -4.79 -8.63 14.62
CA LYS A 61 -3.54 -9.24 15.05
C LYS A 61 -2.36 -8.59 14.34
N ASP A 62 -1.18 -8.76 14.90
CA ASP A 62 0.04 -8.45 14.19
C ASP A 62 0.27 -9.52 13.12
N LEU A 63 0.17 -9.11 11.85
CA LEU A 63 0.46 -9.95 10.71
C LEU A 63 1.75 -9.45 10.08
N LEU A 64 2.83 -10.18 10.35
CA LEU A 64 4.15 -9.88 9.85
C LEU A 64 4.30 -10.48 8.45
N PHE A 65 4.85 -9.68 7.54
CA PHE A 65 5.26 -10.08 6.20
C PHE A 65 6.41 -9.16 5.75
N ASP A 66 7.25 -9.62 4.83
CA ASP A 66 8.37 -8.82 4.35
C ASP A 66 7.93 -7.90 3.20
N GLU A 67 7.77 -6.61 3.49
CA GLU A 67 7.41 -5.59 2.49
C GLU A 67 8.42 -5.50 1.33
N SER A 68 9.68 -5.92 1.54
CA SER A 68 10.71 -5.89 0.51
C SER A 68 10.54 -6.97 -0.56
N GLU A 69 9.79 -8.04 -0.24
CA GLU A 69 9.44 -9.08 -1.20
C GLU A 69 8.27 -8.69 -2.10
N VAL A 70 7.55 -7.62 -1.75
CA VAL A 70 6.38 -7.17 -2.50
C VAL A 70 6.78 -6.52 -3.81
N LYS A 71 6.22 -7.05 -4.90
CA LYS A 71 6.43 -6.51 -6.25
C LYS A 71 5.13 -5.93 -6.78
N LEU A 72 5.18 -4.67 -7.21
CA LEU A 72 4.11 -3.99 -7.93
C LEU A 72 4.49 -3.86 -9.41
N GLU A 73 3.68 -4.47 -10.27
CA GLU A 73 3.84 -4.39 -11.72
C GLU A 73 2.64 -3.66 -12.33
N PHE A 74 2.86 -2.42 -12.76
CA PHE A 74 1.81 -1.63 -13.44
C PHE A 74 1.60 -2.12 -14.86
N THR A 75 0.36 -2.02 -15.31
CA THR A 75 0.06 -2.12 -16.74
C THR A 75 0.27 -0.76 -17.41
N ASN A 76 0.18 -0.71 -18.74
CA ASN A 76 0.23 0.56 -19.49
C ASN A 76 -1.06 1.41 -19.35
N THR A 77 -1.86 1.18 -18.32
CA THR A 77 -3.12 1.91 -18.09
C THR A 77 -2.83 3.26 -17.47
N LYS A 78 -3.22 4.34 -18.15
CA LYS A 78 -3.13 5.70 -17.59
C LYS A 78 -4.20 5.90 -16.53
N ILE A 79 -3.80 5.97 -15.26
CA ILE A 79 -4.73 6.15 -14.14
C ILE A 79 -5.26 7.58 -14.09
N ASN A 80 -6.56 7.72 -13.88
CA ASN A 80 -7.25 9.00 -13.65
C ASN A 80 -8.56 8.77 -12.86
N ASP A 81 -9.26 9.85 -12.52
CA ASP A 81 -10.52 9.79 -11.76
C ASP A 81 -11.60 9.01 -12.53
N ASP A 82 -11.56 9.03 -13.87
CA ASP A 82 -12.48 8.27 -14.71
C ASP A 82 -12.25 6.77 -14.63
N ILE A 83 -11.06 6.25 -14.34
CA ILE A 83 -10.89 4.79 -14.17
C ILE A 83 -11.26 4.37 -12.73
N LEU A 84 -11.15 5.29 -11.77
CA LEU A 84 -11.25 5.01 -10.34
C LEU A 84 -12.63 5.28 -9.74
N THR A 85 -13.45 6.15 -10.33
CA THR A 85 -14.77 6.51 -9.77
C THR A 85 -15.86 5.58 -10.29
N SER A 86 -16.62 4.99 -9.37
CA SER A 86 -17.80 4.20 -9.76
C SER A 86 -18.98 5.10 -10.12
N LYS A 87 -19.93 4.64 -10.94
CA LYS A 87 -21.13 5.46 -11.24
C LYS A 87 -22.05 5.68 -10.03
N LYS A 88 -21.98 4.81 -9.02
CA LYS A 88 -22.87 4.83 -7.84
C LYS A 88 -22.31 5.58 -6.64
N ASP A 89 -20.98 5.75 -6.60
CA ASP A 89 -20.24 6.31 -5.49
C ASP A 89 -19.21 7.27 -6.08
N ASN A 90 -19.28 8.54 -5.68
CA ASN A 90 -18.35 9.58 -6.13
C ASN A 90 -16.95 9.42 -5.51
N GLY A 91 -16.74 8.43 -4.64
CA GLY A 91 -15.42 8.06 -4.13
C GLY A 91 -14.56 7.35 -5.18
N LEU A 92 -13.25 7.63 -5.14
CA LEU A 92 -12.25 6.91 -5.92
C LEU A 92 -11.95 5.56 -5.25
N GLN A 93 -12.02 4.48 -6.02
CA GLN A 93 -11.79 3.13 -5.52
C GLN A 93 -11.04 2.29 -6.57
N VAL A 94 -10.46 1.19 -6.11
CA VAL A 94 -10.01 0.09 -6.96
C VAL A 94 -10.63 -1.21 -6.48
N PHE A 95 -10.95 -2.09 -7.42
CA PHE A 95 -11.30 -3.47 -7.09
C PHE A 95 -10.03 -4.32 -7.11
N PHE A 96 -9.95 -5.34 -6.26
CA PHE A 96 -8.91 -6.35 -6.40
C PHE A 96 -9.47 -7.77 -6.35
N ASN A 97 -8.76 -8.66 -7.04
CA ASN A 97 -8.97 -10.08 -6.98
C ASN A 97 -7.64 -10.78 -6.71
N SER A 98 -7.65 -11.87 -5.95
CA SER A 98 -6.48 -12.68 -5.67
C SER A 98 -6.66 -14.08 -6.27
N TYR A 99 -5.64 -14.54 -6.99
CA TYR A 99 -5.56 -15.89 -7.51
C TYR A 99 -4.11 -16.37 -7.42
N SER A 100 -3.88 -17.56 -6.84
CA SER A 100 -2.55 -18.17 -6.68
C SER A 100 -1.48 -17.22 -6.10
N ASN A 101 -1.81 -16.53 -5.00
CA ASN A 101 -0.96 -15.54 -4.31
C ASN A 101 -0.58 -14.30 -5.13
N VAL A 102 -1.26 -14.09 -6.25
CA VAL A 102 -1.13 -12.90 -7.09
C VAL A 102 -2.41 -12.08 -6.98
N VAL A 103 -2.27 -10.81 -6.63
CA VAL A 103 -3.38 -9.86 -6.56
C VAL A 103 -3.39 -9.00 -7.81
N ALA A 104 -4.50 -8.96 -8.52
CA ALA A 104 -4.70 -8.02 -9.61
C ALA A 104 -5.58 -6.86 -9.13
N LEU A 105 -5.11 -5.63 -9.34
CA LEU A 105 -5.87 -4.40 -9.14
C LEU A 105 -6.55 -3.99 -10.43
N TYR A 106 -7.80 -3.59 -10.33
CA TYR A 106 -8.63 -3.13 -11.42
C TYR A 106 -9.22 -1.77 -11.06
N GLY A 107 -9.49 -0.96 -12.08
CA GLY A 107 -10.37 0.20 -11.94
C GLY A 107 -11.77 -0.20 -11.48
N THR A 108 -12.67 0.76 -11.46
CA THR A 108 -14.07 0.51 -11.08
C THR A 108 -14.91 0.20 -12.30
N LYS A 109 -15.97 -0.60 -12.09
CA LYS A 109 -16.96 -0.85 -13.11
C LYS A 109 -17.75 0.41 -13.45
N LYS A 110 -18.06 0.59 -14.73
CA LYS A 110 -18.81 1.75 -15.24
C LYS A 110 -20.30 1.54 -15.33
N THR A 111 -20.72 0.29 -15.43
CA THR A 111 -22.14 -0.09 -15.44
C THR A 111 -22.42 -1.16 -14.38
N PRO A 112 -23.69 -1.34 -13.97
CA PRO A 112 -24.05 -2.39 -13.03
C PRO A 112 -23.73 -3.81 -13.52
N GLU A 113 -23.83 -4.04 -14.84
CA GLU A 113 -23.71 -5.34 -15.51
C GLU A 113 -22.25 -5.80 -15.67
N GLN A 114 -21.32 -4.84 -15.81
CA GLN A 114 -19.89 -5.12 -15.91
C GLN A 114 -19.38 -5.76 -14.61
N LYS A 115 -18.63 -6.86 -14.74
CA LYS A 115 -17.95 -7.46 -13.58
C LYS A 115 -16.74 -6.63 -13.18
N PRO A 116 -16.39 -6.56 -11.89
CA PRO A 116 -15.27 -5.72 -11.43
C PRO A 116 -13.92 -6.08 -12.08
N TRP A 117 -13.66 -7.36 -12.37
CA TRP A 117 -12.43 -7.82 -13.04
C TRP A 117 -12.43 -7.60 -14.56
N GLU A 118 -13.51 -7.08 -15.14
CA GLU A 118 -13.57 -6.64 -16.55
C GLU A 118 -13.24 -5.14 -16.69
N ALA A 119 -13.04 -4.42 -15.57
CA ALA A 119 -12.54 -3.06 -15.61
C ALA A 119 -11.05 -3.03 -16.02
N PRO A 120 -10.50 -1.87 -16.44
CA PRO A 120 -9.09 -1.77 -16.80
C PRO A 120 -8.19 -2.27 -15.66
N LYS A 121 -7.31 -3.24 -15.95
CA LYS A 121 -6.34 -3.74 -14.99
C LYS A 121 -5.27 -2.68 -14.77
N ILE A 122 -5.06 -2.27 -13.53
CA ILE A 122 -4.12 -1.21 -13.15
C ILE A 122 -2.75 -1.80 -12.85
N ALA A 123 -2.70 -2.81 -12.00
CA ALA A 123 -1.45 -3.39 -11.54
C ALA A 123 -1.62 -4.85 -11.10
N THR A 124 -0.49 -5.51 -10.91
CA THR A 124 -0.37 -6.81 -10.24
C THR A 124 0.50 -6.64 -9.01
N ILE A 125 0.13 -7.29 -7.90
CA ILE A 125 0.89 -7.36 -6.66
C ILE A 125 1.21 -8.82 -6.38
N SER A 126 2.47 -9.11 -6.07
CA SER A 126 2.95 -10.43 -5.63
C SER A 126 3.87 -10.29 -4.42
N GLY A 127 4.19 -11.41 -3.75
CA GLY A 127 5.05 -11.39 -2.54
C GLY A 127 4.29 -11.04 -1.25
N LEU A 128 3.02 -11.42 -1.13
CA LEU A 128 2.19 -11.14 0.05
C LEU A 128 2.13 -12.31 1.05
N ASP A 129 3.05 -13.28 1.06
CA ASP A 129 3.09 -14.39 2.03
C ASP A 129 1.75 -15.12 2.29
N SER A 130 0.97 -15.34 1.23
CA SER A 130 -0.39 -15.93 1.27
C SER A 130 -1.46 -15.07 1.97
N TYR A 131 -1.13 -13.84 2.38
CA TYR A 131 -2.10 -12.85 2.83
C TYR A 131 -2.92 -12.32 1.66
N LEU A 132 -4.15 -11.90 1.97
CA LEU A 132 -5.01 -11.14 1.07
C LEU A 132 -4.99 -9.67 1.47
N LEU A 133 -5.30 -8.78 0.53
CA LEU A 133 -5.57 -7.39 0.86
C LEU A 133 -6.97 -7.25 1.47
N THR A 134 -7.18 -6.17 2.22
CA THR A 134 -8.49 -5.69 2.59
C THR A 134 -8.49 -4.18 2.87
N ASN A 135 -9.67 -3.57 2.84
CA ASN A 135 -9.86 -2.13 3.10
C ASN A 135 -9.39 -1.76 4.52
N ASP A 136 -8.80 -0.57 4.68
CA ASP A 136 -8.25 -0.10 5.95
C ASP A 136 -9.32 0.25 7.00
N LYS A 137 -10.48 0.75 6.54
CA LYS A 137 -11.61 1.19 7.38
C LYS A 137 -12.71 0.14 7.49
N GLU A 138 -13.01 -0.54 6.39
CA GLU A 138 -14.05 -1.57 6.32
C GLU A 138 -13.46 -2.92 5.88
N PRO A 139 -12.62 -3.56 6.73
CA PRO A 139 -11.79 -4.69 6.33
C PRO A 139 -12.54 -6.00 6.08
N ILE A 140 -13.84 -6.08 6.38
CA ILE A 140 -14.62 -7.30 6.21
C ILE A 140 -16.00 -7.02 5.63
N TYR A 141 -16.52 -7.98 4.89
CA TYR A 141 -17.93 -8.03 4.55
C TYR A 141 -18.49 -9.43 4.82
N ILE A 142 -19.79 -9.49 5.13
CA ILE A 142 -20.50 -10.75 5.31
C ILE A 142 -21.06 -11.21 3.98
N LYS A 143 -20.66 -12.41 3.55
CA LYS A 143 -21.33 -13.13 2.47
C LYS A 143 -22.32 -14.13 3.05
N LYS A 144 -23.60 -13.98 2.70
CA LYS A 144 -24.64 -14.98 2.99
C LYS A 144 -24.49 -16.18 2.06
N ASP A 145 -24.54 -17.37 2.61
CA ASP A 145 -24.63 -18.60 1.80
C ASP A 145 -26.05 -18.71 1.22
N LYS A 146 -26.16 -18.75 -0.12
CA LYS A 146 -27.46 -18.89 -0.79
C LYS A 146 -28.15 -20.22 -0.48
N LYS A 147 -27.39 -21.27 -0.12
CA LYS A 147 -27.90 -22.61 0.18
C LYS A 147 -28.09 -22.85 1.68
N LYS A 148 -27.48 -22.03 2.53
CA LYS A 148 -27.53 -22.14 4.00
C LYS A 148 -27.66 -20.74 4.60
N PRO A 149 -28.84 -20.12 4.56
CA PRO A 149 -29.03 -18.70 4.92
C PRO A 149 -28.53 -18.36 6.33
N ASP A 150 -28.54 -19.33 7.25
CA ASP A 150 -28.04 -19.21 8.63
C ASP A 150 -26.50 -19.26 8.74
N LYS A 151 -25.80 -19.54 7.63
CA LYS A 151 -24.35 -19.50 7.55
C LYS A 151 -23.88 -18.20 6.91
N HIS A 152 -23.09 -17.48 7.67
CA HIS A 152 -22.41 -16.27 7.26
C HIS A 152 -20.92 -16.54 7.17
N TYR A 153 -20.30 -16.11 6.07
CA TYR A 153 -18.86 -16.17 5.89
C TYR A 153 -18.29 -14.76 5.87
N LEU A 154 -17.26 -14.54 6.68
CA LEU A 154 -16.45 -13.33 6.61
C LEU A 154 -15.49 -13.44 5.44
N ASN A 155 -15.47 -12.41 4.61
CA ASN A 155 -14.48 -12.23 3.55
C ASN A 155 -13.85 -10.85 3.68
N ASN A 156 -12.67 -10.69 3.10
CA ASN A 156 -12.03 -9.39 2.92
C ASN A 156 -12.87 -8.50 2.02
N SER A 157 -12.90 -7.19 2.30
CA SER A 157 -13.51 -6.24 1.37
C SER A 157 -12.73 -6.25 0.06
N GLY A 158 -13.43 -6.43 -1.06
CA GLY A 158 -12.83 -6.49 -2.40
C GLY A 158 -12.55 -5.12 -3.04
N TYR A 159 -12.91 -4.03 -2.35
CA TYR A 159 -12.68 -2.66 -2.81
C TYR A 159 -11.78 -1.91 -1.83
N LEU A 160 -10.77 -1.23 -2.38
CA LEU A 160 -9.88 -0.38 -1.62
C LEU A 160 -10.15 1.08 -2.00
N ASN A 161 -10.21 1.94 -1.00
CA ASN A 161 -10.39 3.37 -1.22
C ASN A 161 -9.11 3.97 -1.78
N VAL A 162 -9.25 4.90 -2.73
CA VAL A 162 -8.16 5.68 -3.29
C VAL A 162 -8.30 7.12 -2.86
N THR A 163 -7.18 7.73 -2.48
CA THR A 163 -7.09 9.17 -2.21
C THR A 163 -5.96 9.78 -3.03
N LYS A 164 -5.97 11.10 -3.22
CA LYS A 164 -4.79 11.81 -3.72
C LYS A 164 -3.96 12.27 -2.53
N ASN A 165 -2.65 12.07 -2.58
CA ASN A 165 -1.72 12.69 -1.62
C ASN A 165 -1.43 14.15 -2.01
N ASP A 166 -0.63 14.85 -1.20
CA ASP A 166 -0.29 16.26 -1.42
C ASP A 166 0.46 16.52 -2.74
N ALA A 167 1.11 15.49 -3.29
CA ALA A 167 1.77 15.53 -4.60
C ALA A 167 0.82 15.19 -5.76
N GLY A 168 -0.49 15.05 -5.50
CA GLY A 168 -1.52 14.73 -6.49
C GLY A 168 -1.50 13.27 -6.98
N LYS A 169 -0.71 12.39 -6.37
CA LYS A 169 -0.62 10.98 -6.76
C LYS A 169 -1.75 10.17 -6.12
N TYR A 170 -2.24 9.17 -6.84
CA TYR A 170 -3.23 8.22 -6.34
C TYR A 170 -2.60 7.25 -5.33
N VAL A 171 -3.26 7.09 -4.19
CA VAL A 171 -2.76 6.33 -3.05
C VAL A 171 -3.85 5.42 -2.53
N VAL A 172 -3.48 4.18 -2.24
CA VAL A 172 -4.36 3.17 -1.65
C VAL A 172 -3.83 2.77 -0.29
N LYS A 173 -4.68 2.84 0.74
CA LYS A 173 -4.40 2.30 2.07
C LYS A 173 -5.14 0.99 2.27
N PHE A 174 -4.46 0.00 2.85
CA PHE A 174 -5.01 -1.33 3.04
C PHE A 174 -4.44 -2.00 4.29
N ARG A 175 -5.12 -3.07 4.71
CA ARG A 175 -4.67 -4.01 5.75
C ARG A 175 -4.49 -5.39 5.11
N LEU A 176 -3.76 -6.26 5.79
CA LEU A 176 -3.69 -7.67 5.44
C LEU A 176 -4.86 -8.43 6.05
N PHE A 177 -5.31 -9.44 5.34
CA PHE A 177 -6.39 -10.34 5.72
C PHE A 177 -5.90 -11.78 5.60
N LYS A 178 -6.12 -12.57 6.64
CA LYS A 178 -5.81 -14.00 6.66
C LYS A 178 -7.04 -14.81 7.05
N LYS A 179 -7.34 -15.84 6.25
CA LYS A 179 -8.25 -16.92 6.68
C LYS A 179 -7.45 -17.93 7.47
N GLU A 180 -7.81 -18.10 8.72
CA GLU A 180 -7.20 -19.10 9.60
C GLU A 180 -7.90 -20.44 9.44
N ALA A 181 -7.31 -21.47 10.05
CA ALA A 181 -7.95 -22.76 10.21
C ALA A 181 -9.34 -22.62 10.86
N LYS A 182 -10.26 -23.51 10.50
CA LYS A 182 -11.64 -23.55 11.04
C LYS A 182 -12.48 -22.29 10.75
N GLY A 183 -12.04 -21.42 9.82
CA GLY A 183 -12.82 -20.28 9.33
C GLY A 183 -12.76 -19.03 10.20
N ALA A 184 -11.84 -18.96 11.17
CA ALA A 184 -11.51 -17.72 11.85
C ALA A 184 -10.79 -16.75 10.90
N VAL A 185 -10.85 -15.46 11.18
CA VAL A 185 -10.24 -14.41 10.36
C VAL A 185 -9.32 -13.55 11.22
N SER A 186 -8.15 -13.24 10.68
CA SER A 186 -7.20 -12.29 11.27
C SER A 186 -7.02 -11.10 10.32
N ILE A 187 -7.09 -9.88 10.85
CA ILE A 187 -6.83 -8.63 10.13
C ILE A 187 -5.58 -7.98 10.72
N SER A 188 -4.69 -7.43 9.90
CA SER A 188 -3.50 -6.73 10.43
C SER A 188 -3.89 -5.50 11.24
N THR A 189 -3.21 -5.28 12.37
CA THR A 189 -3.18 -3.99 13.08
C THR A 189 -2.44 -2.92 12.27
N GLN A 190 -1.51 -3.34 11.42
CA GLN A 190 -0.74 -2.51 10.50
C GLN A 190 -1.59 -2.03 9.32
N ILE A 191 -1.40 -0.77 8.92
CA ILE A 191 -1.94 -0.16 7.70
C ILE A 191 -0.78 0.09 6.75
N TYR A 192 -0.93 -0.42 5.54
CA TYR A 192 0.03 -0.28 4.47
C TYR A 192 -0.51 0.67 3.40
N GLU A 193 0.40 1.31 2.70
CA GLU A 193 0.11 2.26 1.63
C GLU A 193 0.84 1.86 0.35
N MET A 194 0.17 1.97 -0.78
CA MET A 194 0.79 1.90 -2.10
C MET A 194 0.40 3.11 -2.94
N VAL A 195 1.35 3.59 -3.74
CA VAL A 195 1.12 4.65 -4.73
C VAL A 195 0.83 3.99 -6.08
N LEU A 196 -0.27 4.39 -6.71
CA LEU A 196 -0.60 3.95 -8.07
C LEU A 196 0.07 4.91 -9.07
N ASN A 197 0.80 4.36 -10.04
CA ASN A 197 1.49 5.11 -11.10
C ASN A 197 0.69 5.14 -12.40
#